data_AF-A0A7W1HYP9-F1
#
_entry.id   AF-A0A7W1HYP9-F1
#
_cell.length_a   1.000
_cell.length_b   1.000
_cell.length_c   1.000
_cell.angle_alpha   90.00
_cell.angle_beta   90.00
_cell.angle_gamma   90.00
#
_symmetry.space_group_name_H-M   'P 1'
#
loop_
_entity.id
_entity.type
_entity.pdbx_description
1 polymer ?
#
loop_
_entity_poly.entity_id
_entity_poly.type
_entity_poly.pdbx_seq_one_letter_code
_entity_poly.pdbx_strand_id
1 'polypeptide(L)'
;MSRSAARRMIEEGSVRVDGTASSPAHKMRGGERVEARVVEEGLEPEDIPIPLVFEDEHLMVVDKPAGLVVHPGAGNRSATLVNALLDKGIAGGEDPERPGIVHRLDRDTSGLMVLAKSEEAYAGLV
;
A
#
# COMPACT_ATOMS: atom_id res chain seq x y z
N MET A 1 -7.31 -11.50 2.46
CA MET A 1 -6.01 -12.20 2.61
C MET A 1 -5.91 -13.32 1.58
N SER A 2 -4.80 -13.41 0.84
CA SER A 2 -4.56 -14.49 -0.13
C SER A 2 -4.06 -15.76 0.57
N ARG A 3 -4.11 -16.91 -0.12
CA ARG A 3 -3.54 -18.17 0.39
C ARG A 3 -2.04 -18.07 0.65
N SER A 4 -1.31 -17.33 -0.18
CA SER A 4 0.12 -17.07 0.02
C SER A 4 0.37 -16.22 1.26
N ALA A 5 -0.44 -15.19 1.51
CA ALA A 5 -0.35 -14.38 2.72
C ALA A 5 -0.64 -15.20 3.98
N ALA A 6 -1.68 -16.04 3.98
CA ALA A 6 -1.98 -16.93 5.10
C ALA A 6 -0.84 -17.92 5.37
N ARG A 7 -0.22 -18.48 4.32
CA ARG A 7 0.94 -19.38 4.44
C ARG A 7 2.13 -18.65 5.08
N ARG A 8 2.46 -17.45 4.60
CA ARG A 8 3.53 -16.62 5.15
C ARG A 8 3.31 -16.35 6.65
N MET A 9 2.10 -15.99 7.04
CA MET A 9 1.78 -15.76 8.45
C MET A 9 1.94 -17.00 9.34
N ILE A 10 1.64 -18.19 8.81
CA ILE A 10 1.89 -19.44 9.55
C ILE A 10 3.41 -19.67 9.70
N GLU A 11 4.17 -19.45 8.62
CA GLU A 11 5.64 -19.60 8.61
C GLU A 11 6.34 -18.58 9.55
N GLU A 12 5.79 -17.38 9.68
CA GLU A 12 6.27 -16.30 10.59
C GLU A 12 5.84 -16.50 12.06
N GLY A 13 5.07 -17.55 12.36
CA GLY A 13 4.58 -17.82 13.73
C GLY A 13 3.43 -16.90 14.18
N SER A 14 2.84 -16.15 13.26
CA SER A 14 1.69 -15.27 13.49
C SER A 14 0.37 -16.05 13.61
N VAL A 15 0.38 -17.36 13.38
CA VAL A 15 -0.79 -18.25 13.54
C VAL A 15 -0.51 -19.34 14.58
N ARG A 16 -1.45 -19.51 15.51
CA ARG A 16 -1.43 -20.53 16.56
C ARG A 16 -2.64 -21.45 16.45
N VAL A 17 -2.46 -22.72 16.78
CA VAL A 17 -3.52 -23.72 16.93
C VAL A 17 -3.43 -24.25 18.35
N ASP A 18 -4.53 -24.11 19.11
CA ASP A 18 -4.60 -24.42 20.54
C ASP A 18 -3.44 -23.80 21.35
N GLY A 19 -3.13 -22.53 21.07
CA GLY A 19 -2.08 -21.75 21.72
C GLY A 19 -0.65 -22.05 21.25
N THR A 20 -0.44 -23.05 20.40
CA THR A 20 0.89 -23.48 19.93
C THR A 20 1.16 -23.00 18.50
N ALA A 21 2.40 -22.62 18.18
CA ALA A 21 2.79 -22.26 16.81
C ALA A 21 2.49 -23.42 15.85
N SER A 22 1.89 -23.10 14.69
CA SER A 22 1.49 -24.09 13.69
C SER A 22 2.40 -24.08 12.47
N SER A 23 2.21 -25.03 11.57
CA SER A 23 2.92 -25.10 10.29
C SER A 23 1.91 -25.18 9.13
N PRO A 24 2.29 -24.76 7.90
CA PRO A 24 1.36 -24.79 6.77
C PRO A 24 0.89 -26.20 6.38
N ALA A 25 1.62 -27.23 6.81
CA ALA A 25 1.32 -28.63 6.54
C ALA A 25 0.50 -29.29 7.67
N HIS A 26 0.21 -28.57 8.76
CA HIS A 26 -0.55 -29.08 9.89
C HIS A 26 -1.95 -29.53 9.43
N LYS A 27 -2.29 -30.81 9.67
CA LYS A 27 -3.61 -31.35 9.35
C LYS A 27 -4.56 -31.15 10.52
N MET A 28 -5.56 -30.29 10.32
CA MET A 28 -6.64 -30.08 11.28
C MET A 28 -7.48 -31.35 11.43
N ARG A 29 -7.90 -31.66 12.66
CA ARG A 29 -8.77 -32.79 12.99
C ARG A 29 -10.21 -32.35 13.30
N GLY A 30 -10.42 -31.05 13.49
CA GLY A 30 -11.71 -30.44 13.82
C GLY A 30 -11.85 -30.25 15.34
N GLY A 31 -12.33 -29.07 15.73
CA GLY A 31 -12.51 -28.69 17.14
C GLY A 31 -11.36 -27.87 17.74
N GLU A 32 -10.23 -27.75 17.04
CA GLU A 32 -9.11 -26.91 17.49
C GLU A 32 -9.42 -25.41 17.33
N ARG A 33 -8.87 -24.59 18.23
CA ARG A 33 -8.95 -23.12 18.15
C ARG A 33 -7.78 -22.57 17.33
N VAL A 34 -8.10 -21.85 16.26
CA VAL A 34 -7.10 -21.14 15.45
C VAL A 34 -7.08 -19.66 15.83
N GLU A 35 -5.91 -19.15 16.18
CA GLU A 35 -5.69 -17.75 16.52
C GLU A 35 -4.65 -17.17 15.54
N ALA A 36 -4.98 -16.08 14.86
CA ALA A 36 -4.08 -15.40 13.94
C ALA A 36 -3.88 -13.96 14.39
N ARG A 37 -2.62 -13.55 14.56
CA ARG A 37 -2.24 -12.15 14.69
C ARG A 37 -2.01 -11.60 13.29
N VAL A 38 -3.00 -10.91 12.75
CA VAL A 38 -2.82 -10.15 11.50
C VAL A 38 -2.11 -8.85 11.85
N VAL A 39 -0.91 -8.66 11.32
CA VAL A 39 -0.29 -7.34 11.27
C VAL A 39 -0.73 -6.73 9.95
N GLU A 40 -1.47 -5.62 10.00
CA GLU A 40 -1.73 -4.84 8.80
C GLU A 40 -0.41 -4.17 8.39
N GLU A 41 0.20 -4.66 7.31
CA GLU A 41 1.34 -3.98 6.67
C GLU A 41 0.80 -2.67 6.08
N GLY A 42 1.00 -1.58 6.81
CA GLY A 42 0.70 -0.22 6.36
C GLY A 42 1.65 0.23 5.25
N LEU A 43 1.37 1.41 4.69
CA LEU A 43 2.30 2.06 3.77
C LEU A 43 3.58 2.44 4.51
N GLU A 44 4.73 2.12 3.93
CA GLU A 44 6.03 2.60 4.38
C GLU A 44 6.63 3.54 3.31
N PRO A 45 7.31 4.61 3.74
CA PRO A 45 8.00 5.51 2.83
C PRO A 45 9.23 4.82 2.23
N GLU A 46 9.49 5.06 0.95
CA GLU A 46 10.66 4.53 0.23
C GLU A 46 11.40 5.64 -0.50
N ASP A 47 12.73 5.60 -0.44
CA ASP A 47 13.58 6.57 -1.14
C ASP A 47 13.65 6.24 -2.64
N ILE A 48 12.61 6.67 -3.38
CA ILE A 48 12.49 6.54 -4.82
C ILE A 48 12.49 7.96 -5.40
N PRO A 49 13.49 8.33 -6.23
CA PRO A 49 13.55 9.68 -6.77
C PRO A 49 12.42 9.92 -7.77
N ILE A 50 11.54 10.87 -7.45
CA ILE A 50 10.46 11.32 -8.31
C ILE A 50 10.68 12.80 -8.65
N PRO A 51 10.77 13.17 -9.95
CA PRO A 51 10.88 14.57 -10.33
C PRO A 51 9.67 15.39 -9.89
N LEU A 52 9.89 16.40 -9.06
CA LEU A 52 8.89 17.37 -8.66
C LEU A 52 8.78 18.47 -9.72
N VAL A 53 7.57 18.71 -10.21
CA VAL A 53 7.27 19.71 -11.24
C VAL A 53 6.66 20.96 -10.62
N PHE A 54 5.78 20.78 -9.63
CA PHE A 54 5.12 21.88 -8.92
C PHE A 54 4.71 21.43 -7.51
N GLU A 55 4.74 22.34 -6.56
CA GLU A 55 4.23 22.11 -5.21
C GLU A 55 3.72 23.42 -4.59
N ASP A 56 2.55 23.36 -3.97
CA ASP A 56 2.03 24.41 -3.10
C ASP A 56 1.43 23.81 -1.81
N GLU A 57 0.60 24.57 -1.11
CA GLU A 57 -0.05 24.13 0.14
C GLU A 57 -1.17 23.10 -0.08
N HIS A 58 -1.74 23.02 -1.28
CA HIS A 58 -2.88 22.17 -1.61
C HIS A 58 -2.49 20.97 -2.49
N LEU A 59 -1.56 21.17 -3.44
CA LEU A 59 -1.28 20.26 -4.53
C LEU A 59 0.22 19.98 -4.67
N MET A 60 0.49 18.79 -5.20
CA MET A 60 1.80 18.37 -5.68
C MET A 60 1.65 17.84 -7.10
N VAL A 61 2.55 18.25 -8.00
CA VAL A 61 2.63 17.70 -9.36
C VAL A 61 4.00 17.09 -9.56
N VAL A 62 4.01 15.83 -9.96
CA VAL A 62 5.23 15.06 -10.20
C VAL A 62 5.25 14.51 -11.62
N ASP A 63 6.44 14.31 -12.19
CA ASP A 63 6.62 13.59 -13.45
C ASP A 63 6.88 12.10 -13.16
N LYS A 64 5.84 11.28 -13.26
CA LYS A 64 5.94 9.85 -12.97
C LYS A 64 6.69 9.15 -14.11
N PRO A 65 7.79 8.40 -13.85
CA PRO A 65 8.44 7.61 -14.89
C PRO A 65 7.56 6.42 -15.32
N ALA A 66 7.78 5.95 -16.55
CA ALA A 66 7.26 4.65 -16.99
C ALA A 66 7.95 3.51 -16.20
N GLY A 67 7.22 2.42 -15.98
CA GLY A 67 7.65 1.28 -15.16
C GLY A 67 7.22 1.35 -13.68
N LEU A 68 6.85 2.53 -13.19
CA LEU A 68 6.43 2.76 -11.79
C LEU A 68 4.91 2.66 -11.62
N VAL A 69 4.48 1.84 -10.67
CA VAL A 69 3.08 1.67 -10.26
C VAL A 69 2.66 2.85 -9.37
N VAL A 70 1.41 3.32 -9.51
CA VAL A 70 0.92 4.48 -8.75
C VAL A 70 0.74 4.17 -7.27
N HIS A 71 -0.03 3.14 -6.93
CA HIS A 71 -0.38 2.79 -5.55
C HIS A 71 -0.32 1.28 -5.34
N PRO A 72 -0.20 0.80 -4.08
CA PRO A 72 -0.15 -0.63 -3.80
C PRO A 72 -1.37 -1.40 -4.31
N GLY A 73 -1.14 -2.65 -4.70
CA GLY A 73 -2.17 -3.51 -5.23
C GLY A 73 -1.74 -4.97 -5.31
N ALA A 74 -2.57 -5.79 -5.96
CA ALA A 74 -2.26 -7.20 -6.16
C ALA A 74 -0.96 -7.35 -6.99
N GLY A 75 0.08 -7.89 -6.37
CA GLY A 75 1.39 -8.12 -7.00
C GLY A 75 2.45 -7.04 -6.78
N ASN A 76 2.07 -5.84 -6.29
CA ASN A 76 3.00 -4.78 -5.91
C ASN A 76 2.51 -4.12 -4.61
N ARG A 77 3.03 -4.56 -3.46
CA ARG A 77 2.65 -4.03 -2.15
C ARG A 77 3.49 -2.80 -1.73
N SER A 78 4.61 -2.58 -2.41
CA SER A 78 5.61 -1.57 -2.13
C SER A 78 6.24 -1.11 -3.46
N ALA A 79 7.24 -0.23 -3.42
CA ALA A 79 7.92 0.34 -4.58
C ALA A 79 6.96 1.04 -5.56
N THR A 80 5.99 1.79 -5.02
CA THR A 80 5.00 2.56 -5.79
C THR A 80 5.23 4.07 -5.65
N LEU A 81 4.56 4.86 -6.48
CA LEU A 81 4.58 6.33 -6.37
C LEU A 81 4.08 6.79 -4.99
N VAL A 82 3.06 6.13 -4.43
CA VAL A 82 2.59 6.41 -3.06
C VAL A 82 3.70 6.18 -2.04
N ASN A 83 4.47 5.09 -2.13
CA ASN A 83 5.60 4.84 -1.22
C ASN A 83 6.68 5.93 -1.34
N ALA A 84 6.94 6.40 -2.56
CA ALA A 84 7.91 7.45 -2.84
C ALA A 84 7.53 8.83 -2.27
N LEU A 85 6.23 9.07 -2.06
CA LEU A 85 5.67 10.38 -1.74
C LEU A 85 5.02 10.43 -0.35
N LEU A 86 4.98 9.31 0.38
CA LEU A 86 4.25 9.16 1.64
C LEU A 86 4.67 10.19 2.70
N ASP A 87 5.98 10.45 2.78
CA ASP A 87 6.64 11.41 3.66
C ASP A 87 6.87 12.78 2.99
N LYS A 88 6.24 13.02 1.83
CA LYS A 88 6.21 14.32 1.13
C LYS A 88 4.90 15.09 1.33
N GLY A 89 4.02 14.60 2.22
CA GLY A 89 2.81 15.34 2.63
C GLY A 89 1.61 15.16 1.70
N ILE A 90 1.55 14.07 0.93
CA ILE A 90 0.33 13.67 0.21
C ILE A 90 -0.72 13.22 1.21
N ALA A 91 -1.98 13.63 1.01
CA ALA A 91 -3.08 13.31 1.91
C ALA A 91 -4.43 13.48 1.23
N GLY A 92 -5.46 12.87 1.83
CA GLY A 92 -6.83 12.93 1.36
C GLY A 92 -7.32 11.62 0.74
N GLY A 93 -8.64 11.44 0.75
CA GLY A 93 -9.32 10.28 0.17
C GLY A 93 -9.59 9.15 1.16
N GLU A 94 -10.60 8.34 0.84
CA GLU A 94 -11.11 7.30 1.75
C GLU A 94 -10.23 6.04 1.79
N ASP A 95 -9.43 5.80 0.74
CA ASP A 95 -8.56 4.63 0.65
C ASP A 95 -7.19 4.93 1.28
N PRO A 96 -6.86 4.35 2.46
CA PRO A 96 -5.60 4.59 3.13
C PRO A 96 -4.38 4.07 2.35
N GLU A 97 -4.57 3.20 1.34
CA GLU A 97 -3.49 2.78 0.43
C GLU A 97 -3.27 3.79 -0.73
N ARG A 98 -4.08 4.86 -0.83
CA ARG A 98 -4.03 5.85 -1.92
C ARG A 98 -4.14 7.31 -1.45
N PRO A 99 -3.39 7.73 -0.42
CA PRO A 99 -3.47 9.09 0.08
C PRO A 99 -3.18 10.11 -1.02
N GLY A 100 -4.08 11.07 -1.22
CA GLY A 100 -3.91 12.17 -2.17
C GLY A 100 -3.97 11.78 -3.66
N ILE A 101 -4.22 10.52 -4.01
CA ILE A 101 -4.29 10.07 -5.41
C ILE A 101 -5.66 10.40 -6.01
N VAL A 102 -5.72 11.39 -6.90
CA VAL A 102 -6.97 11.86 -7.54
C VAL A 102 -7.19 11.30 -8.94
N HIS A 103 -6.15 10.76 -9.58
CA HIS A 103 -6.23 10.06 -10.86
C HIS A 103 -5.08 9.05 -10.98
N ARG A 104 -5.00 8.30 -12.09
CA ARG A 104 -3.93 7.31 -12.31
C ARG A 104 -3.37 7.34 -13.73
N LEU A 105 -2.10 6.95 -13.82
CA LEU A 105 -1.44 6.50 -15.05
C LEU A 105 -1.15 5.00 -14.92
N ASP A 106 -1.13 4.29 -16.05
CA ASP A 106 -0.70 2.89 -16.06
C ASP A 106 0.81 2.76 -15.80
N ARG A 107 1.25 1.56 -15.41
CA ARG A 107 2.64 1.29 -15.01
C ARG A 107 3.63 1.81 -16.04
N ASP A 108 3.43 1.45 -17.30
CA ASP A 108 4.36 1.77 -18.39
C ASP A 108 4.05 3.11 -19.07
N THR A 109 3.16 3.91 -18.49
CA THR A 109 2.87 5.28 -18.92
C THR A 109 3.65 6.27 -18.07
N SER A 110 4.40 7.18 -18.71
CA SER A 110 5.03 8.32 -18.05
C SER A 110 4.17 9.57 -18.13
N GLY A 111 4.43 10.53 -17.26
CA GLY A 111 3.88 11.87 -17.37
C GLY A 111 3.42 12.46 -16.04
N LEU A 112 2.78 13.62 -16.14
CA LEU A 112 2.37 14.40 -14.98
C LEU A 112 1.27 13.71 -14.18
N MET A 113 1.47 13.66 -12.87
CA MET A 113 0.50 13.22 -11.88
C MET A 113 0.24 14.37 -10.92
N VAL A 114 -1.04 14.72 -10.74
CA VAL A 114 -1.49 15.66 -9.71
C VAL A 114 -1.86 14.86 -8.48
N LEU A 115 -1.41 15.30 -7.31
CA LEU A 115 -1.70 14.73 -6.00
C LEU A 115 -2.23 15.82 -5.07
N ALA A 116 -3.20 15.46 -4.23
CA ALA A 116 -3.69 16.30 -3.16
C ALA A 116 -2.82 16.19 -1.90
N LYS A 117 -2.75 17.28 -1.13
CA LYS A 117 -2.03 17.38 0.14
C LYS A 117 -2.97 17.55 1.35
N SER A 118 -4.28 17.50 1.13
CA SER A 118 -5.31 17.56 2.19
C SER A 118 -6.63 16.95 1.72
N GLU A 119 -7.52 16.61 2.66
CA GLU A 119 -8.89 16.18 2.36
C GLU A 119 -9.67 17.23 1.57
N GLU A 120 -9.48 18.52 1.90
CA GLU A 120 -10.14 19.62 1.18
C GLU A 120 -9.70 19.69 -0.28
N ALA A 121 -8.39 19.61 -0.54
CA ALA A 121 -7.85 19.62 -1.90
C ALA A 121 -8.29 18.37 -2.68
N TYR A 122 -8.31 17.20 -2.02
CA TYR A 122 -8.78 15.96 -2.62
C TYR A 122 -10.24 16.07 -3.05
N ALA A 123 -11.12 16.52 -2.15
CA ALA A 123 -12.54 16.66 -2.43
C ALA A 123 -12.85 17.66 -3.57
N GLY A 124 -11.98 18.64 -3.79
CA GLY A 124 -12.10 19.58 -4.92
C GLY A 124 -11.69 19.01 -6.28
N LEU A 125 -11.08 17.82 -6.32
CA LEU A 125 -10.50 17.21 -7.52
C LEU A 125 -11.20 15.93 -8.00
N VAL A 126 -12.08 15.33 -7.18
CA VAL A 126 -12.73 14.03 -7.45
C VAL A 126 -14.22 14.14 -7.71
#